data_AF-A0AAD6SE74-F1
#
_entry.id   AF-A0AAD6SE74-F1
#
_cell.length_a   1.000
_cell.length_b   1.000
_cell.length_c   1.000
_cell.angle_alpha   90.00
_cell.angle_beta   90.00
_cell.angle_gamma   90.00
#
_symmetry.space_group_name_H-M   'P 1'
#
loop_
_entity.id
_entity.type
_entity.pdbx_description
1 polymer ?
#
loop_
_entity_poly.entity_id
_entity_poly.type
_entity_poly.pdbx_seq_one_letter_code
_entity_poly.pdbx_strand_id
1 'polypeptide(L)'
;PQSEYTPVALKTLADHADLFRIVSPVDVDVFESLLVEHPNQPFVRSVVVGLREGFWPWANTQPGPGVYPETHDAADFPLKDERERAFVRQQRDEEIALGRFSPSFGRDLLPGMYSMPIHVVPKPES
;
A
#
# COMPACT_ATOMS: atom_id res chain seq x y z
N PRO A 1 -5.21 15.12 -1.55
CA PRO A 1 -6.20 16.17 -1.91
C PRO A 1 -7.61 15.71 -1.58
N GLN A 2 -8.59 16.60 -1.39
CA GLN A 2 -9.96 16.21 -0.98
C GLN A 2 -10.61 15.21 -1.95
N SER A 3 -10.28 15.31 -3.25
CA SER A 3 -10.75 14.42 -4.32
C SER A 3 -10.37 12.94 -4.14
N GLU A 4 -9.31 12.65 -3.38
CA GLU A 4 -8.84 11.29 -3.13
C GLU A 4 -9.58 10.57 -2.00
N TYR A 5 -10.33 11.32 -1.20
CA TYR A 5 -11.10 10.77 -0.09
C TYR A 5 -12.43 10.23 -0.62
N THR A 6 -12.39 9.06 -1.27
CA THR A 6 -13.61 8.39 -1.71
C THR A 6 -14.31 7.74 -0.51
N PRO A 7 -15.63 7.92 -0.33
CA PRO A 7 -16.35 7.34 0.81
C PRO A 7 -16.21 5.82 0.90
N VAL A 8 -16.12 5.15 -0.26
CA VAL A 8 -15.99 3.70 -0.34
C VAL A 8 -14.62 3.22 0.15
N ALA A 9 -13.52 3.81 -0.33
CA ALA A 9 -12.19 3.44 0.16
C ALA A 9 -12.04 3.75 1.65
N LEU A 10 -12.54 4.90 2.11
CA LEU A 10 -12.48 5.26 3.53
C LEU A 10 -13.25 4.29 4.42
N LYS A 11 -14.40 3.81 3.97
CA LYS A 11 -15.15 2.77 4.69
C LYS A 11 -14.34 1.48 4.79
N THR A 12 -13.74 1.03 3.67
CA THR A 12 -12.90 -0.18 3.66
C THR A 12 -11.67 -0.03 4.57
N LEU A 13 -11.00 1.13 4.56
CA LEU A 13 -9.87 1.42 5.44
C LEU A 13 -10.26 1.38 6.92
N ALA A 14 -11.44 1.93 7.27
CA ALA A 14 -11.94 1.95 8.64
C ALA A 14 -12.36 0.55 9.12
N ASP A 15 -13.05 -0.22 8.28
CA ASP A 15 -13.57 -1.55 8.62
C ASP A 15 -12.46 -2.62 8.68
N HIS A 16 -11.33 -2.40 7.99
CA HIS A 16 -10.24 -3.36 7.83
C HIS A 16 -8.87 -2.76 8.15
N ALA A 17 -8.76 -1.97 9.22
CA ALA A 17 -7.50 -1.31 9.61
C ALA A 17 -6.32 -2.29 9.82
N ASP A 18 -6.60 -3.55 10.13
CA ASP A 18 -5.62 -4.63 10.27
C ASP A 18 -4.93 -4.99 8.94
N LEU A 19 -5.59 -4.76 7.80
CA LEU A 19 -5.03 -5.00 6.47
C LEU A 19 -4.14 -3.86 5.97
N PHE A 20 -4.30 -2.65 6.52
CA PHE A 20 -3.65 -1.42 6.05
C PHE A 20 -2.75 -0.79 7.12
N ARG A 21 -1.97 -1.63 7.81
CA ARG A 21 -1.05 -1.16 8.85
C ARG A 21 0.02 -0.26 8.26
N ILE A 22 0.22 0.90 8.88
CA ILE A 22 1.36 1.79 8.59
C ILE A 22 2.55 1.26 9.38
N VAL A 23 3.46 0.60 8.67
CA VAL A 23 4.71 0.09 9.24
C VAL A 23 5.85 0.98 8.77
N SER A 24 6.46 1.72 9.70
CA SER A 24 7.63 2.55 9.44
C SER A 24 8.88 1.88 10.02
N PRO A 25 9.98 1.76 9.25
CA PRO A 25 11.28 1.33 9.79
C PRO A 25 11.97 2.45 10.59
N VAL A 26 11.43 3.68 10.55
CA VAL A 26 11.95 4.84 11.27
C VAL A 26 11.32 4.89 12.66
N ASP A 27 12.14 4.99 13.69
CA ASP A 27 11.69 5.39 15.03
C ASP A 27 11.23 6.85 14.98
N VAL A 28 9.91 7.04 14.89
CA VAL A 28 9.33 8.36 14.65
C VAL A 28 9.50 9.28 15.87
N ASP A 29 9.51 8.73 17.09
CA ASP A 29 9.70 9.50 18.31
C ASP A 29 11.14 10.05 18.36
N VAL A 30 12.12 9.20 18.05
CA VAL A 30 13.52 9.64 17.95
C VAL A 30 13.69 10.65 16.82
N PHE A 31 13.15 10.38 15.63
CA PHE A 31 13.20 11.29 14.49
C PHE A 31 12.65 12.68 14.83
N GLU A 32 11.48 12.74 15.47
CA GLU A 32 10.84 13.98 15.90
C GLU A 32 11.71 14.72 16.93
N SER A 33 12.29 14.00 17.91
CA SER A 33 13.15 14.60 18.93
C SER A 33 14.43 15.23 18.36
N LEU A 34 15.05 14.57 17.37
CA LEU A 34 16.27 15.05 16.71
C LEU A 34 16.04 16.33 15.90
N LEU A 35 14.80 16.62 15.52
CA LEU A 35 14.43 17.74 14.66
C LEU A 35 13.69 18.85 15.39
N VAL A 36 13.65 18.84 16.73
CA VAL A 36 12.92 19.84 17.53
C VAL A 36 13.38 21.28 17.28
N GLU A 37 14.67 21.49 16.98
CA GLU A 37 15.24 22.82 16.70
C GLU A 37 15.28 23.16 15.21
N HIS A 38 14.75 22.30 14.34
CA HIS A 38 14.78 22.53 12.89
C HIS A 38 13.97 23.78 12.52
N PRO A 39 14.50 24.70 11.69
CA PRO A 39 13.84 25.99 11.40
C PRO A 39 12.52 25.83 10.64
N ASN A 40 12.34 24.74 9.90
CA ASN A 40 11.08 24.43 9.20
C ASN A 40 10.25 23.39 9.98
N GLN A 41 9.80 23.76 11.18
CA GLN A 41 8.91 22.93 12.00
C GLN A 41 7.61 22.49 11.30
N PRO A 42 6.95 23.32 10.47
CA PRO A 42 5.77 22.89 9.73
C PRO A 42 6.05 21.67 8.84
N PHE A 43 7.19 21.64 8.16
CA PHE A 43 7.58 20.49 7.33
C PHE A 43 7.93 19.27 8.17
N VAL A 44 8.68 19.43 9.26
CA VAL A 44 8.99 18.33 10.20
C VAL A 44 7.69 17.66 10.69
N ARG A 45 6.71 18.47 11.13
CA ARG A 45 5.40 17.96 11.56
C ARG A 45 4.69 17.21 10.45
N SER A 46 4.70 17.70 9.21
CA SER A 46 4.07 16.98 8.08
C SER A 46 4.73 15.62 7.81
N VAL A 47 6.05 15.52 7.97
CA VAL A 47 6.78 14.26 7.79
C VAL A 47 6.48 13.31 8.95
N VAL A 48 6.46 13.80 10.19
CA VAL A 48 6.11 13.01 11.38
C VAL A 48 4.70 12.42 11.24
N VAL A 49 3.71 13.25 10.86
CA VAL A 49 2.35 12.77 10.58
C VAL A 49 2.37 11.71 9.47
N GLY A 50 3.08 11.96 8.37
CA GLY A 50 3.19 10.99 7.27
C GLY A 50 3.82 9.65 7.69
N LEU A 51 4.79 9.65 8.61
CA LEU A 51 5.43 8.44 9.13
C LEU A 51 4.55 7.67 10.12
N ARG A 52 3.68 8.36 10.88
CA ARG A 52 2.76 7.71 11.85
C ARG A 52 1.44 7.29 11.22
N GLU A 53 0.89 8.12 10.35
CA GLU A 53 -0.48 8.05 9.83
C GLU A 53 -0.53 7.77 8.32
N GLY A 54 0.62 7.72 7.65
CA GLY A 54 0.74 7.47 6.22
C GLY A 54 0.78 8.75 5.38
N PHE A 55 1.37 8.64 4.18
CA PHE A 55 1.51 9.76 3.23
C PHE A 55 0.35 9.86 2.22
N TRP A 56 -0.75 9.16 2.45
CA TRP A 56 -1.90 9.25 1.55
C TRP A 56 -2.96 10.19 2.13
N PRO A 57 -3.57 11.10 1.34
CA PRO A 57 -3.31 11.44 -0.06
C PRO A 57 -2.63 12.81 -0.22
N TRP A 58 -1.37 12.85 -0.69
CA TRP A 58 -0.67 14.10 -1.03
C TRP A 58 -0.67 14.46 -2.53
N ALA A 59 -1.12 13.56 -3.41
CA ALA A 59 -1.25 13.82 -4.86
C ALA A 59 -2.70 13.62 -5.33
N ASN A 60 -3.13 14.35 -6.37
CA ASN A 60 -4.39 14.06 -7.06
C ASN A 60 -4.08 13.09 -8.21
N THR A 61 -4.31 11.82 -7.95
CA THR A 61 -4.26 10.68 -8.86
C THR A 61 -5.56 10.46 -9.62
N GLN A 62 -6.67 11.12 -9.25
CA GLN A 62 -7.93 11.03 -9.99
C GLN A 62 -7.81 11.75 -11.35
N PRO A 63 -7.85 11.03 -12.49
CA PRO A 63 -7.75 11.64 -13.83
C PRO A 63 -9.05 12.33 -14.27
N GLY A 64 -10.11 12.23 -13.47
CA GLY A 64 -11.42 12.84 -13.69
C GLY A 64 -12.55 11.93 -13.21
N PRO A 65 -13.78 12.46 -13.02
CA PRO A 65 -14.92 11.65 -12.60
C PRO A 65 -15.23 10.53 -13.58
N GLY A 66 -15.35 9.30 -13.09
CA GLY A 66 -15.80 8.13 -13.89
C GLY A 66 -14.76 7.54 -14.85
N VAL A 67 -13.52 8.04 -14.87
CA VAL A 67 -12.45 7.51 -15.72
C VAL A 67 -11.92 6.18 -15.18
N TYR A 68 -11.72 6.09 -13.86
CA TYR A 68 -11.38 4.85 -13.20
C TYR A 68 -12.60 4.28 -12.47
N PRO A 69 -12.79 2.94 -12.49
CA PRO A 69 -13.88 2.29 -11.77
C PRO A 69 -13.69 2.41 -10.25
N GLU A 70 -14.69 2.10 -9.45
CA GLU A 70 -14.52 2.14 -7.99
C GLU A 70 -13.61 1.02 -7.47
N THR A 71 -13.70 -0.17 -8.06
CA THR A 71 -12.88 -1.35 -7.76
C THR A 71 -12.47 -1.98 -9.08
N HIS A 72 -11.21 -2.41 -9.21
CA HIS A 72 -10.72 -3.02 -10.44
C HIS A 72 -9.89 -4.27 -10.15
N ASP A 73 -10.31 -5.40 -10.70
CA ASP A 73 -9.51 -6.62 -10.67
C ASP A 73 -8.96 -6.93 -12.07
N ALA A 74 -7.65 -6.75 -12.24
CA ALA A 74 -6.93 -7.11 -13.46
C ALA A 74 -6.20 -8.47 -13.32
N ALA A 75 -6.66 -9.37 -12.45
CA ALA A 75 -6.06 -10.69 -12.23
C ALA A 75 -6.21 -11.69 -13.40
N ASP A 76 -6.82 -11.29 -14.53
CA ASP A 76 -7.07 -12.12 -15.72
C ASP A 76 -5.78 -12.60 -16.45
N PHE A 77 -4.61 -12.42 -15.86
CA PHE A 77 -3.32 -12.87 -16.38
C PHE A 77 -2.66 -13.90 -15.45
N PRO A 78 -3.21 -15.13 -15.34
CA PRO A 78 -2.63 -16.14 -14.47
C PRO A 78 -1.26 -16.59 -14.98
N LEU A 79 -0.30 -16.72 -14.06
CA LEU A 79 0.99 -17.35 -14.33
C LEU A 79 0.77 -18.79 -14.81
N LYS A 80 1.29 -19.13 -15.98
CA LYS A 80 1.03 -20.42 -16.63
C LYS A 80 1.96 -21.53 -16.13
N ASP A 81 3.18 -21.19 -15.73
CA ASP A 81 4.15 -22.14 -15.19
C ASP A 81 3.95 -22.37 -13.68
N GLU A 82 4.02 -23.62 -13.23
CA GLU A 82 3.96 -23.95 -11.81
C GLU A 82 5.19 -23.44 -11.06
N ARG A 83 6.35 -23.38 -11.71
CA ARG A 83 7.58 -22.85 -11.07
C ARG A 83 7.42 -21.36 -10.75
N GLU A 84 6.90 -20.58 -11.69
CA GLU A 84 6.59 -19.17 -11.48
C GLU A 84 5.55 -18.99 -10.37
N ARG A 85 4.48 -19.80 -10.35
CA ARG A 85 3.48 -19.78 -9.28
C ARG A 85 4.08 -20.10 -7.92
N ALA A 86 4.92 -21.12 -7.85
CA ALA A 86 5.59 -21.52 -6.61
C ALA A 86 6.52 -20.40 -6.11
N PHE A 87 7.29 -19.78 -7.01
CA PHE A 87 8.16 -18.65 -6.68
C PHE A 87 7.36 -17.46 -6.11
N VAL A 88 6.27 -17.05 -6.78
CA VAL A 88 5.44 -15.93 -6.28
C VAL A 88 4.81 -16.26 -4.93
N ARG A 89 4.32 -17.49 -4.73
CA ARG A 89 3.79 -17.92 -3.44
C ARG A 89 4.85 -17.85 -2.34
N GLN A 90 6.06 -18.34 -2.61
CA GLN A 90 7.17 -18.27 -1.66
C GLN A 90 7.51 -16.82 -1.30
N GLN A 91 7.69 -15.95 -2.30
CA GLN A 91 8.00 -14.54 -2.06
C GLN A 91 6.88 -13.84 -1.27
N ARG A 92 5.61 -14.09 -1.61
CA ARG A 92 4.47 -13.60 -0.83
C ARG A 92 4.57 -14.05 0.64
N ASP A 93 4.84 -15.32 0.89
CA ASP A 93 4.88 -15.87 2.25
C ASP A 93 6.03 -15.27 3.06
N GLU A 94 7.19 -15.02 2.43
CA GLU A 94 8.31 -14.30 3.04
C GLU A 94 7.92 -12.86 3.41
N GLU A 95 7.29 -12.11 2.50
CA GLU A 95 6.87 -10.72 2.74
C GLU A 95 5.76 -10.61 3.81
N ILE A 96 4.85 -11.59 3.89
CA ILE A 96 3.86 -11.70 4.97
C ILE A 96 4.56 -11.97 6.31
N ALA A 97 5.52 -12.91 6.35
CA ALA A 97 6.26 -13.24 7.56
C ALA A 97 7.08 -12.05 8.10
N LEU A 98 7.58 -11.20 7.20
CA LEU A 98 8.26 -9.94 7.54
C LEU A 98 7.28 -8.80 7.91
N GLY A 99 5.96 -9.05 7.85
CA GLY A 99 4.94 -8.06 8.19
C GLY A 99 4.79 -6.92 7.19
N ARG A 100 5.36 -7.06 5.98
CA ARG A 100 5.30 -6.06 4.91
C ARG A 100 4.02 -6.19 4.09
N PHE A 101 3.55 -7.42 3.88
CA PHE A 101 2.23 -7.70 3.32
C PHE A 101 1.24 -8.06 4.42
N SER A 102 -0.03 -7.72 4.20
CA SER A 102 -1.12 -8.17 5.05
C SER A 102 -1.47 -9.65 4.78
N PRO A 103 -2.09 -10.35 5.74
CA PRO A 103 -2.67 -11.66 5.49
C PRO A 103 -3.73 -11.62 4.39
N SER A 104 -4.08 -12.79 3.85
CA SER A 104 -5.19 -12.90 2.90
C SER A 104 -6.50 -12.46 3.55
N PHE A 105 -7.27 -11.65 2.83
CA PHE A 105 -8.60 -11.16 3.22
C PHE A 105 -9.73 -11.84 2.43
N GLY A 106 -9.43 -12.95 1.75
CA GLY A 106 -10.38 -13.67 0.91
C GLY A 106 -9.97 -13.71 -0.56
N ARG A 107 -10.94 -14.07 -1.42
CA ARG A 107 -10.74 -14.21 -2.87
C ARG A 107 -11.16 -12.98 -3.65
N ASP A 108 -12.06 -12.19 -3.09
CA ASP A 108 -12.67 -11.04 -3.74
C ASP A 108 -12.05 -9.75 -3.20
N LEU A 109 -11.88 -8.77 -4.07
CA LEU A 109 -11.43 -7.44 -3.68
C LEU A 109 -12.48 -6.75 -2.79
N LEU A 110 -12.00 -6.08 -1.75
CA LEU A 110 -12.85 -5.17 -0.98
C LEU A 110 -13.13 -3.90 -1.79
N PRO A 111 -14.27 -3.21 -1.56
CA PRO A 111 -14.60 -2.00 -2.29
C PRO A 111 -13.50 -0.93 -2.20
N GLY A 112 -13.17 -0.32 -3.34
CA GLY A 112 -12.09 0.67 -3.44
C GLY A 112 -10.70 0.08 -3.72
N MET A 113 -10.56 -1.24 -3.77
CA MET A 113 -9.29 -1.91 -4.05
C MET A 113 -9.04 -2.10 -5.54
N TYR A 114 -7.75 -2.16 -5.85
CA TYR A 114 -7.24 -2.42 -7.19
C TYR A 114 -6.26 -3.59 -7.14
N SER A 115 -6.41 -4.52 -8.07
CA SER A 115 -5.48 -5.63 -8.29
C SER A 115 -4.88 -5.48 -9.68
N MET A 116 -3.56 -5.61 -9.76
CA MET A 116 -2.78 -5.56 -11.00
C MET A 116 -2.07 -6.89 -11.20
N PRO A 117 -1.83 -7.32 -12.45
CA PRO A 117 -1.19 -8.60 -12.72
C PRO A 117 0.24 -8.64 -12.18
N ILE A 118 0.62 -9.80 -11.65
CA ILE A 118 1.98 -10.09 -11.16
C ILE A 118 2.67 -10.99 -12.17
N HIS A 119 3.90 -10.65 -12.53
CA HIS A 119 4.74 -11.41 -13.45
C HIS A 119 6.08 -11.76 -12.81
N VAL A 120 6.64 -12.92 -13.18
CA VAL A 120 7.99 -13.33 -12.77
C VAL A 120 8.96 -13.01 -13.90
N VAL A 121 10.05 -12.33 -13.57
CA VAL A 121 11.15 -12.07 -14.50
C VAL A 121 12.40 -12.71 -13.93
N PRO A 122 12.98 -13.73 -14.59
CA PRO A 122 14.20 -14.36 -14.12
C PRO A 122 15.35 -13.35 -14.19
N LYS A 123 16.23 -13.39 -13.20
CA LYS A 123 17.48 -12.63 -13.28
C LYS A 123 18.38 -13.29 -14.33
N PRO A 124 19.11 -12.53 -15.15
CA PRO A 124 19.92 -13.09 -16.25
C PRO A 124 20.96 -14.13 -15.83
N GLU A 125 21.32 -14.18 -14.54
CA GLU A 125 22.39 -15.00 -13.97
C GLU A 125 21.90 -15.96 -12.87
N SER A 126 20.62 -16.36 -12.87
CA SER A 126 20.03 -17.28 -11.88
C SER A 126 19.67 -18.64 -12.46
#